data_AF-A0A380AVA0-F1
#
_entry.id   AF-A0A380AVA0-F1
#
_cell.length_a   1.000
_cell.length_b   1.000
_cell.length_c   1.000
_cell.angle_alpha   90.00
_cell.angle_beta   90.00
_cell.angle_gamma   90.00
#
_symmetry.space_group_name_H-M   'P 1'
#
loop_
_entity.id
_entity.type
_entity.pdbx_description
1 polymer ?
#
loop_
_entity_poly.entity_id
_entity_poly.type
_entity_poly.pdbx_seq_one_letter_code
_entity_poly.pdbx_strand_id
1 'polypeptide(L)'
;MLADEEITEALQHCNQPRCDILTSMAYQIGVAGLAGFHKMLEAICDEDWDEAAAQMLDSSWAEQTPERAERQVEVMESGQWAPTYDFE
;
A
#
# COMPACT_ATOMS: atom_id res chain seq x y z
N MET A 1 15.77 -8.61 8.29
CA MET A 1 16.90 -7.91 7.63
C MET A 1 16.54 -7.53 6.21
N LEU A 2 16.46 -8.45 5.23
CA LEU A 2 16.08 -8.06 3.85
C LEU A 2 14.66 -7.45 3.75
N ALA A 3 13.69 -8.03 4.46
CA ALA A 3 12.31 -7.54 4.53
C ALA A 3 12.17 -6.12 5.10
N ASP A 4 13.02 -5.75 6.06
CA ASP A 4 12.98 -4.42 6.68
C ASP A 4 13.59 -3.37 5.75
N GLU A 5 14.56 -3.76 4.92
CA GLU A 5 15.22 -2.91 3.94
C GLU A 5 14.27 -2.54 2.78
N GLU A 6 13.57 -3.51 2.19
CA GLU A 6 12.62 -3.27 1.08
C GLU A 6 11.48 -2.32 1.49
N ILE A 7 10.90 -2.53 2.68
CA ILE A 7 9.85 -1.63 3.20
C ILE A 7 10.42 -0.23 3.44
N THR A 8 11.63 -0.14 4.00
CA THR A 8 12.27 1.15 4.29
C THR A 8 12.61 1.91 3.01
N GLU A 9 13.02 1.21 1.96
CA GLU A 9 13.29 1.79 0.65
C GLU A 9 11.99 2.30 0.01
N ALA A 10 10.95 1.45 -0.08
CA ALA A 10 9.64 1.83 -0.60
C ALA A 10 9.05 3.05 0.11
N LEU A 11 9.21 3.15 1.43
CA LEU A 11 8.76 4.31 2.23
C LEU A 11 9.46 5.62 1.86
N GLN A 12 10.68 5.60 1.31
CA GLN A 12 11.38 6.81 0.88
C GLN A 12 10.79 7.41 -0.41
N HIS A 13 10.17 6.58 -1.25
CA HIS A 13 9.49 7.00 -2.47
C HIS A 13 8.03 7.42 -2.22
N CYS A 14 7.46 7.02 -1.08
CA CYS A 14 6.09 7.31 -0.72
C CYS A 14 5.89 8.75 -0.22
N ASN A 15 4.77 9.36 -0.59
CA ASN A 15 4.26 10.55 0.08
C ASN A 15 3.44 10.14 1.33
N GLN A 16 3.02 11.12 2.14
CA GLN A 16 2.36 10.82 3.43
C GLN A 16 1.14 9.89 3.29
N PRO A 17 0.19 10.11 2.35
CA PRO A 17 -0.94 9.19 2.17
C PRO A 17 -0.51 7.74 1.85
N ARG A 18 0.50 7.54 0.99
CA ARG A 18 1.01 6.20 0.66
C ARG A 18 1.72 5.54 1.83
N CYS A 19 2.50 6.31 2.59
CA CYS A 19 3.10 5.84 3.85
C CYS A 19 2.03 5.39 4.86
N ASP A 20 0.92 6.11 4.94
CA ASP A 20 -0.19 5.75 5.82
C ASP A 20 -0.83 4.41 5.38
N ILE A 21 -0.92 4.14 4.07
CA ILE A 21 -1.39 2.85 3.55
C ILE A 21 -0.48 1.69 3.95
N LEU A 22 0.83 1.82 3.71
CA LEU A 22 1.79 0.79 4.11
C LEU A 22 1.75 0.54 5.62
N THR A 23 1.63 1.61 6.42
CA THR A 23 1.47 1.53 7.88
C THR A 23 0.18 0.80 8.25
N SER A 24 -0.92 1.09 7.56
CA SER A 24 -2.22 0.48 7.76
C SER A 24 -2.23 -1.01 7.44
N MET A 25 -1.57 -1.43 6.36
CA MET A 25 -1.36 -2.83 6.01
C MET A 25 -0.50 -3.52 7.06
N ALA A 26 0.64 -2.92 7.44
CA ALA A 26 1.52 -3.48 8.48
C ALA A 26 0.79 -3.67 9.82
N TYR A 27 -0.19 -2.82 10.14
CA TYR A 27 -1.01 -2.98 11.34
C TYR A 27 -1.98 -4.17 11.23
N GLN A 28 -2.56 -4.41 10.05
CA GLN A 28 -3.55 -5.45 9.84
C GLN A 28 -2.94 -6.85 9.70
N ILE A 29 -1.88 -6.99 8.91
CA ILE A 29 -1.27 -8.28 8.57
C ILE A 29 0.14 -8.49 9.16
N GLY A 30 0.66 -7.48 9.87
CA GLY A 30 2.01 -7.48 10.42
C GLY A 30 3.07 -7.08 9.38
N VAL A 31 4.23 -6.65 9.87
CA VAL A 31 5.39 -6.28 9.03
C VAL A 31 5.87 -7.46 8.18
N ALA A 32 5.86 -8.68 8.73
CA ALA A 32 6.21 -9.89 7.99
C ALA A 32 5.20 -10.21 6.86
N GLY A 33 3.92 -9.90 7.06
CA GLY A 33 2.90 -10.03 6.01
C GLY A 33 3.11 -8.99 4.91
N LEU A 34 3.36 -7.73 5.28
CA LEU A 34 3.66 -6.65 4.34
C LEU A 34 4.94 -6.91 3.53
N ALA A 35 5.98 -7.44 4.17
CA ALA A 35 7.22 -7.81 3.49
C ALA A 35 7.04 -8.90 2.43
N GLY A 36 5.94 -9.65 2.45
CA GLY A 36 5.61 -10.62 1.41
C GLY A 36 5.13 -9.97 0.10
N PHE A 37 4.82 -8.68 0.11
CA PHE A 37 4.35 -7.92 -1.05
C PHE A 37 5.52 -7.40 -1.90
N HIS A 38 6.49 -8.27 -2.22
CA HIS A 38 7.72 -7.89 -2.91
C HIS A 38 7.47 -7.11 -4.21
N LYS A 39 6.51 -7.55 -5.04
CA LYS A 39 6.17 -6.88 -6.30
C LYS A 39 5.57 -5.49 -6.12
N MET A 40 4.74 -5.33 -5.09
CA MET A 40 4.17 -4.02 -4.74
C MET A 40 5.27 -3.08 -4.24
N LEU A 41 6.17 -3.57 -3.38
CA LEU A 41 7.29 -2.78 -2.86
C LEU A 41 8.26 -2.37 -3.98
N GLU A 42 8.55 -3.28 -4.92
CA GLU A 42 9.35 -2.99 -6.11
C GLU A 42 8.68 -1.92 -7.00
N ALA A 43 7.39 -2.07 -7.28
CA ALA A 43 6.62 -1.08 -8.05
C ALA A 43 6.61 0.32 -7.37
N ILE A 44 6.55 0.37 -6.03
CA ILE A 44 6.66 1.62 -5.28
C ILE A 44 8.04 2.27 -5.46
N CYS A 45 9.12 1.49 -5.44
CA CYS A 45 10.48 1.99 -5.67
C CYS A 45 10.65 2.54 -7.09
N ASP A 46 9.99 1.91 -8.07
CA ASP A 46 9.95 2.36 -9.46
C ASP A 46 8.98 3.53 -9.70
N GLU A 47 8.28 3.99 -8.65
CA GLU A 47 7.20 4.99 -8.70
C GLU A 47 6.05 4.61 -9.66
N ASP A 48 5.87 3.31 -9.91
CA ASP A 48 4.76 2.74 -10.67
C ASP A 48 3.57 2.46 -9.74
N TRP A 49 2.81 3.51 -9.49
CA TRP A 49 1.69 3.49 -8.53
C TRP A 49 0.51 2.65 -9.02
N ASP A 50 0.31 2.57 -10.33
CA ASP A 50 -0.76 1.76 -10.95
C ASP A 50 -0.44 0.26 -10.77
N GLU A 51 0.82 -0.13 -10.97
CA GLU A 51 1.25 -1.51 -10.71
C GLU A 51 1.23 -1.84 -9.20
N ALA A 52 1.67 -0.91 -8.34
CA ALA A 52 1.60 -1.11 -6.89
C ALA A 52 0.16 -1.38 -6.42
N ALA A 53 -0.80 -0.62 -6.94
CA ALA A 53 -2.22 -0.77 -6.70
C ALA A 53 -2.79 -2.10 -7.22
N ALA A 54 -2.41 -2.50 -8.44
CA ALA A 54 -2.78 -3.80 -8.99
C ALA A 54 -2.26 -4.96 -8.11
N GLN A 55 -1.01 -4.88 -7.65
CA GLN A 55 -0.41 -5.89 -6.76
C GLN A 55 -1.07 -5.92 -5.37
N MET A 56 -1.58 -4.79 -4.86
CA MET A 56 -2.37 -4.76 -3.62
C MET A 56 -3.68 -5.54 -3.78
N LEU A 57 -4.36 -5.41 -4.93
CA LEU A 57 -5.60 -6.15 -5.23
C LEU A 57 -5.36 -7.63 -5.55
N ASP A 58 -4.22 -7.97 -6.14
CA ASP A 58 -3.78 -9.36 -6.41
C ASP A 58 -3.22 -10.03 -5.14
N SER A 59 -3.92 -9.88 -4.02
CA SER A 59 -3.48 -10.44 -2.74
C SER A 59 -4.63 -11.01 -1.92
N SER A 60 -4.33 -12.05 -1.14
CA SER A 60 -5.30 -12.59 -0.18
C SER A 60 -5.69 -11.61 0.93
N TRP A 61 -4.96 -10.51 1.09
CA TRP A 61 -5.37 -9.41 1.96
C TRP A 61 -6.59 -8.67 1.37
N ALA A 62 -6.60 -8.42 0.07
CA ALA A 62 -7.73 -7.82 -0.61
C ALA A 62 -8.97 -8.72 -0.57
N GLU A 63 -8.80 -10.03 -0.71
CA GLU A 63 -9.91 -11.00 -0.61
C GLU A 63 -10.54 -11.03 0.79
N GLN A 64 -9.76 -10.82 1.85
CA GLN A 64 -10.23 -10.85 3.24
C GLN A 64 -10.95 -9.56 3.66
N THR A 65 -10.54 -8.41 3.12
CA THR A 65 -11.14 -7.10 3.43
C THR A 65 -11.31 -6.24 2.18
N PRO A 66 -12.24 -6.59 1.28
CA PRO A 66 -12.35 -5.97 -0.05
C PRO A 66 -12.66 -4.46 0.01
N GLU A 67 -13.66 -4.05 0.79
CA GLU A 67 -14.03 -2.63 0.92
C GLU A 67 -12.89 -1.76 1.49
N ARG A 68 -12.03 -2.34 2.34
CA ARG A 68 -10.87 -1.65 2.87
C ARG A 68 -9.76 -1.58 1.83
N ALA A 69 -9.51 -2.69 1.15
CA ALA A 69 -8.47 -2.77 0.13
C ALA A 69 -8.74 -1.78 -1.01
N GLU A 70 -9.96 -1.71 -1.52
CA GLU A 70 -10.36 -0.75 -2.56
C GLU A 70 -10.02 0.70 -2.17
N ARG A 71 -10.39 1.13 -0.96
CA ARG A 71 -10.07 2.49 -0.49
C ARG A 71 -8.57 2.75 -0.36
N GLN A 72 -7.80 1.75 0.06
CA GLN A 72 -6.35 1.91 0.21
C GLN A 72 -5.63 1.92 -1.14
N VAL A 73 -6.15 1.15 -2.09
CA VAL A 73 -5.67 1.11 -3.48
C VAL A 73 -5.87 2.47 -4.15
N GLU A 74 -7.05 3.08 -4.01
CA GLU A 74 -7.30 4.44 -4.52
C GLU A 74 -6.31 5.48 -3.97
N VAL A 75 -5.95 5.37 -2.68
CA VAL A 75 -4.95 6.24 -2.05
C VAL A 75 -3.54 5.95 -2.58
N MET A 76 -3.22 4.68 -2.82
CA MET A 76 -1.92 4.29 -3.36
C MET A 76 -1.73 4.86 -4.77
N GLU A 77 -2.71 4.68 -5.65
CA GLU A 77 -2.72 5.21 -7.02
C GLU A 77 -2.65 6.74 -7.02
N SER A 78 -3.63 7.39 -6.39
CA SER A 78 -3.77 8.86 -6.44
C SER A 78 -2.70 9.61 -5.64
N GLY A 79 -2.12 8.97 -4.62
CA GLY A 79 -1.25 9.63 -3.65
C GLY A 79 -1.96 10.70 -2.82
N GLN A 80 -3.29 10.71 -2.78
CA GLN A 80 -4.11 11.63 -1.99
C GLN A 80 -4.95 10.81 -1.01
N TRP A 81 -5.29 11.38 0.16
CA TRP A 81 -6.29 10.73 1.00
C TRP A 81 -7.59 10.64 0.20
N ALA A 82 -8.15 9.43 0.12
CA ALA A 82 -9.47 9.22 -0.47
C ALA A 82 -10.43 10.24 0.13
N PRO A 83 -11.32 10.86 -0.66
CA PRO A 83 -12.11 11.99 -0.23
C PRO A 83 -12.79 11.66 1.10
N THR A 84 -12.28 12.25 2.18
CA THR A 84 -12.80 12.07 3.52
C THR A 84 -14.05 12.92 3.62
N TYR A 85 -15.16 12.35 3.14
CA TYR A 85 -16.50 12.93 3.12
C TYR A 85 -16.63 14.19 2.23
N ASP A 86 -17.42 14.08 1.16
CA ASP A 86 -18.17 15.22 0.66
C ASP A 86 -19.10 15.67 1.79
N PHE A 87 -18.68 16.67 2.55
CA PHE A 87 -19.62 17.46 3.35
C PHE A 87 -20.33 18.39 2.37
N GLU A 88 -21.45 17.93 1.79
CA GLU A 88 -22.49 18.85 1.28
C GLU A 88 -23.14 19.63 2.43
#